data_AF-B4X5N7-F1
#
_entry.id   AF-B4X5N7-F1
#
_cell.length_a   1.000
_cell.length_b   1.000
_cell.length_c   1.000
_cell.angle_alpha   90.00
_cell.angle_beta   90.00
_cell.angle_gamma   90.00
#
_symmetry.space_group_name_H-M   'P 1'
#
loop_
_entity.id
_entity.type
_entity.pdbx_description
1 polymer ?
#
loop_
_entity_poly.entity_id
_entity_poly.type
_entity_poly.pdbx_seq_one_letter_code
_entity_poly.pdbx_strand_id
1 'polypeptide(L)' 'MVNEVTLSLTLLAEATRGDVVHTGTYKSSVVHDLPLTPTADRNQTMVNEILSGAITRMLNDPEMQRFLAGNNTP' A
#
# COMPACT_ATOMS: atom_id res chain seq x y z
N MET A 1 -7.84 12.52 -27.40
CA MET A 1 -7.73 11.20 -26.76
C MET A 1 -7.15 11.43 -25.38
N VAL A 2 -7.79 10.92 -24.33
CA VAL A 2 -7.24 10.95 -22.96
C VAL A 2 -6.56 9.61 -22.76
N ASN A 3 -5.33 9.61 -22.24
CA ASN A 3 -4.63 8.40 -21.89
C ASN A 3 -5.03 8.01 -20.46
N GLU A 4 -5.66 6.85 -20.31
CA GLU A 4 -6.00 6.28 -19.01
C GLU A 4 -4.84 5.39 -18.52
N VAL A 5 -4.39 5.62 -17.30
CA VAL A 5 -3.38 4.78 -16.64
C VAL A 5 -3.94 4.29 -15.32
N THR A 6 -4.02 2.97 -15.15
CA THR A 6 -4.41 2.33 -13.89
C THR A 6 -3.18 1.77 -13.19
N LEU A 7 -2.94 2.20 -11.95
CA LEU A 7 -1.91 1.63 -11.08
C LEU A 7 -2.58 0.80 -9.99
N SER A 8 -2.19 -0.47 -9.89
CA SER A 8 -2.61 -1.38 -8.82
C SER A 8 -1.42 -1.76 -7.95
N LEU A 9 -1.57 -1.69 -6.63
CA LEU A 9 -0.58 -2.11 -5.66
C LEU A 9 -1.19 -3.12 -4.69
N THR A 10 -0.48 -4.23 -4.48
CA THR A 10 -0.75 -5.17 -3.39
C THR A 10 0.49 -5.22 -2.52
N LEU A 11 0.37 -4.77 -1.27
CA LEU A 11 1.42 -4.83 -0.25
C LEU A 11 1.08 -5.97 0.71
N LEU A 12 1.99 -6.93 0.84
CA LEU A 12 1.92 -8.01 1.82
C LEU A 12 2.86 -7.65 2.98
N ALA A 13 2.29 -7.50 4.17
CA ALA A 13 3.06 -7.35 5.40
C ALA A 13 3.03 -8.65 6.17
N GLU A 14 4.19 -9.17 6.54
CA GLU A 14 4.33 -10.31 7.43
C GLU A 14 5.07 -9.85 8.68
N ALA A 15 4.47 -10.09 9.84
CA ALA A 15 5.06 -9.82 11.13
C ALA A 15 5.10 -11.10 11.95
N THR A 16 6.23 -11.35 12.61
CA THR A 16 6.44 -12.56 13.42
C THR A 16 6.80 -12.18 14.85
N ARG A 17 6.22 -12.89 15.81
CA ARG A 17 6.51 -12.73 17.24
C ARG A 17 6.47 -14.10 17.93
N GLY A 18 7.65 -14.64 18.22
CA GLY A 18 7.76 -16.04 18.64
C GLY A 18 7.24 -16.95 17.53
N ASP A 19 6.32 -17.85 17.88
CA ASP A 19 5.70 -18.80 16.93
C ASP A 19 4.44 -18.24 16.25
N VAL A 20 4.05 -16.99 16.54
CA VAL A 20 2.86 -16.37 15.95
C VAL A 20 3.26 -15.56 14.71
N VAL A 21 2.59 -15.83 13.60
CA VAL A 21 2.70 -15.08 12.34
C VAL A 21 1.41 -14.30 12.13
N HIS A 22 1.53 -13.02 11.79
CA HIS A 22 0.41 -12.19 11.36
C HIS A 22 0.69 -11.63 9.96
N THR A 23 -0.29 -11.77 9.09
CA THR A 23 -0.19 -11.35 7.69
C THR A 23 -1.27 -10.31 7.39
N GLY A 24 -0.85 -9.11 7.01
CA GLY A 24 -1.71 -8.04 6.53
C GLY A 24 -1.60 -7.90 5.01
N THR A 25 -2.73 -7.78 4.31
CA THR A 25 -2.76 -7.50 2.87
C THR A 25 -3.40 -6.16 2.59
N TYR A 26 -2.65 -5.22 2.02
CA TYR A 26 -3.11 -3.88 1.72
C TYR A 26 -3.17 -3.66 0.22
N LYS A 27 -4.38 -3.44 -0.29
CA LYS A 27 -4.63 -3.20 -1.72
C LYS A 27 -4.84 -1.72 -1.97
N SER A 28 -4.38 -1.22 -3.10
CA SER A 28 -4.59 0.16 -3.55
C SER A 28 -4.74 0.17 -5.05
N SER A 29 -5.65 1.01 -5.53
CA SER A 29 -5.82 1.26 -6.96
C SER A 29 -6.05 2.74 -7.15
N VAL A 30 -5.33 3.33 -8.10
CA VAL A 30 -5.49 4.74 -8.50
C VAL A 30 -5.58 4.78 -10.01
N VAL A 31 -6.59 5.49 -10.51
CA VAL A 31 -6.80 5.75 -11.93
C VAL A 31 -6.43 7.20 -12.19
N HIS A 32 -5.59 7.42 -13.20
CA HIS A 32 -5.22 8.76 -13.65
C HIS A 32 -5.66 8.97 -15.10
N ASP A 33 -6.55 9.95 -15.29
CA ASP A 33 -6.91 10.47 -16.60
C ASP A 33 -5.89 11.54 -17.00
N LEU A 34 -5.03 11.23 -17.98
CA LEU A 34 -3.96 12.11 -18.39
C LEU A 34 -4.20 12.63 -19.82
N PRO A 35 -4.13 13.95 -20.06
CA PRO A 35 -4.36 14.52 -21.38
C PRO A 35 -3.26 14.16 -22.40
N LEU A 36 -2.11 13.70 -21.93
CA LEU A 36 -0.94 13.27 -22.71
C LEU A 36 -0.29 12.05 -22.05
N THR A 37 0.56 11.33 -22.79
CA THR A 37 1.36 10.23 -22.23
C THR A 37 2.28 10.77 -21.13
N PRO A 38 2.28 10.19 -19.92
CA PRO A 38 3.08 10.71 -18.81
C PRO A 38 4.58 10.57 -19.06
N THR A 39 5.34 11.54 -18.55
CA THR A 39 6.81 11.51 -18.51
C THR A 39 7.30 10.53 -17.44
N ALA A 40 8.60 10.20 -17.48
CA ALA A 40 9.24 9.38 -16.44
C ALA A 40 9.04 9.96 -15.03
N ASP A 41 9.20 11.28 -14.86
CA ASP A 41 8.99 11.96 -13.57
C ASP A 41 7.54 11.86 -13.09
N ARG A 42 6.58 11.98 -14.02
CA ARG A 42 5.16 11.82 -13.68
C ARG A 42 4.85 10.37 -13.27
N ASN A 43 5.45 9.38 -13.96
CA ASN A 43 5.33 7.98 -13.59
C ASN A 43 5.89 7.72 -12.19
N GLN A 44 7.07 8.26 -11.87
CA GLN A 44 7.65 8.13 -10.54
C GLN A 44 6.76 8.74 -9.46
N THR A 45 6.15 9.90 -9.73
CA THR A 45 5.22 10.55 -8.81
C THR A 45 4.00 9.68 -8.54
N MET A 46 3.35 9.15 -9.59
CA MET A 46 2.16 8.28 -9.44
C MET A 46 2.49 7.00 -8.67
N VAL A 47 3.66 6.40 -8.91
CA VAL A 47 4.14 5.22 -8.17
C VAL A 47 4.39 5.55 -6.69
N ASN A 48 5.03 6.68 -6.40
CA ASN A 48 5.27 7.11 -5.02
C ASN A 48 3.97 7.41 -4.26
N GLU A 49 2.97 7.99 -4.92
CA GLU A 49 1.65 8.27 -4.34
C GLU A 49 0.97 6.97 -3.88
N ILE A 50 0.86 5.96 -4.76
CA ILE A 50 0.19 4.71 -4.42
C ILE A 50 0.96 3.90 -3.36
N LEU A 51 2.30 3.90 -3.40
CA LEU A 51 3.15 3.28 -2.38
C LEU A 51 2.99 3.94 -1.00
N SER A 52 3.10 5.27 -0.95
CA SER A 52 2.99 6.03 0.30
C SER A 52 1.63 5.83 0.95
N GLY A 53 0.56 5.80 0.15
CA GLY A 53 -0.80 5.50 0.63
C GLY A 53 -0.93 4.09 1.21
N ALA A 54 -0.36 3.08 0.57
CA ALA A 54 -0.39 1.70 1.06
C ALA A 54 0.41 1.50 2.33
N ILE A 55 1.62 2.06 2.40
CA ILE A 55 2.46 2.02 3.60
C ILE A 55 1.77 2.74 4.77
N THR A 56 1.20 3.92 4.53
CA THR A 56 0.47 4.67 5.57
C THR A 56 -0.69 3.84 6.14
N ARG A 57 -1.44 3.14 5.28
CA ARG A 57 -2.52 2.25 5.73
C ARG A 57 -2.01 1.06 6.54
N MET A 58 -0.92 0.43 6.11
CA MET A 58 -0.28 -0.65 6.86
C MET A 58 0.19 -0.17 8.24
N LEU A 59 0.86 0.99 8.30
CA LEU A 59 1.37 1.53 9.57
C LEU A 59 0.26 1.95 10.52
N ASN A 60 -0.90 2.35 10.00
CA ASN A 60 -2.08 2.74 10.77
C ASN A 60 -3.06 1.59 11.03
N ASP A 61 -2.75 0.37 10.60
CA ASP A 61 -3.61 -0.80 10.82
C ASP A 61 -3.63 -1.17 12.32
N PRO A 62 -4.78 -1.07 13.01
CA PRO A 62 -4.85 -1.37 14.44
C PRO A 62 -4.56 -2.84 14.78
N GLU A 63 -4.80 -3.78 13.88
CA GLU A 63 -4.45 -5.19 14.09
C GLU A 63 -2.95 -5.40 14.00
N MET A 64 -2.33 -4.87 12.95
CA MET A 64 -0.88 -4.88 12.81
C MET A 64 -0.22 -4.17 14.00
N GLN A 65 -0.70 -2.99 14.41
CA GLN A 65 -0.17 -2.28 15.58
C GLN A 65 -0.33 -3.08 16.88
N ARG A 66 -1.50 -3.68 17.13
CA ARG A 66 -1.71 -4.54 18.30
C ARG A 66 -0.81 -5.77 18.27
N PHE A 67 -0.64 -6.37 17.10
CA PHE A 67 0.26 -7.49 16.89
C PHE A 67 1.72 -7.09 17.15
N LEU A 68 2.17 -5.93 16.66
CA LEU A 68 3.52 -5.45 16.94
C LEU A 68 3.70 -5.08 18.42
N ALA A 69 2.66 -4.59 19.09
CA ALA A 69 2.70 -4.16 20.48
C ALA A 69 2.64 -5.29 21.52
N GLY A 70 2.45 -6.56 21.14
CA GLY A 70 2.22 -7.62 22.14
C GLY A 70 0.77 -7.74 22.62
N ASN A 71 -0.13 -6.88 22.14
CA ASN A 71 -1.46 -6.62 22.73
C ASN A 71 -2.62 -7.25 21.95
N ASN A 72 -2.34 -8.08 20.95
CA ASN A 72 -3.33 -9.00 20.40
C ASN A 72 -3.64 -10.07 21.46
N THR A 73 -4.73 -9.84 22.21
CA THR A 73 -5.32 -10.85 23.09
C THR A 73 -5.61 -12.14 22.31
N PRO A 74 -5.43 -13.32 22.93
CA PRO A 74 -6.00 -14.57 22.43
C PRO A 74 -7.52 -14.49 22.26
#